data_AF-A0A3N5R5K4-F1
#
_entry.id   AF-A0A3N5R5K4-F1
#
_cell.length_a   1.000
_cell.length_b   1.000
_cell.length_c   1.000
_cell.angle_alpha   90.00
_cell.angle_beta   90.00
_cell.angle_gamma   90.00
#
_symmetry.space_group_name_H-M   'P 1'
#
loop_
_entity.id
_entity.type
_entity.pdbx_description
1 polymer ?
#
loop_
_entity_poly.entity_id
_entity_poly.type
_entity_poly.pdbx_seq_one_letter_code
_entity_poly.pdbx_strand_id
1 'polypeptide(L)' 'MIKFSNFRLLKKNKCEFCGKGFRTLEQLMQHFQITHDNKTYECKQCDMKFEGMEIMRDHIKKNHSYKK' A
#
# COMPACT_ATOMS: atom_id res chain seq x y z
N MET A 1 -0.67 -17.09 11.46
CA MET A 1 0.30 -17.50 10.41
C MET A 1 -0.13 -16.86 9.10
N ILE A 2 0.36 -15.66 8.81
CA ILE A 2 0.01 -14.93 7.58
C ILE A 2 0.80 -15.57 6.43
N LYS A 3 0.10 -16.05 5.39
CA LYS A 3 0.70 -16.83 4.30
C LYS A 3 1.68 -15.96 3.49
N PHE A 4 2.96 -16.34 3.53
CA PHE A 4 4.08 -15.66 2.88
C PHE A 4 4.32 -16.21 1.47
N SER A 5 3.52 -15.77 0.48
CA SER A 5 3.74 -16.18 -0.92
C SER A 5 4.58 -15.18 -1.73
N ASN A 6 4.80 -13.95 -1.25
CA ASN A 6 5.47 -12.88 -2.01
C ASN A 6 6.93 -12.59 -1.57
N PHE A 7 7.52 -13.43 -0.70
CA PHE A 7 8.86 -13.21 -0.13
C PHE A 7 9.99 -13.24 -1.17
N ARG A 8 9.78 -13.89 -2.32
CA ARG A 8 10.78 -13.94 -3.41
C ARG A 8 11.06 -12.57 -4.04
N LEU A 9 10.08 -11.66 -4.03
CA LEU A 9 10.17 -10.35 -4.69
C LEU A 9 10.67 -9.23 -3.75
N LEU A 10 10.94 -9.55 -2.49
CA LEU A 10 11.39 -8.59 -1.46
C LEU A 10 12.86 -8.79 -1.05
N LYS A 11 13.58 -9.71 -1.70
CA LYS A 11 14.89 -10.22 -1.22
C LYS A 11 16.07 -9.25 -1.36
N LYS A 12 15.89 -8.08 -1.98
CA LYS A 12 16.99 -7.14 -2.29
C LYS A 12 16.87 -5.76 -1.63
N ASN A 13 16.11 -5.63 -0.54
CA ASN A 13 15.76 -4.33 0.05
C ASN A 13 15.22 -3.34 -1.01
N LYS A 14 14.74 -3.85 -2.15
CA LYS A 14 14.23 -3.08 -3.27
C LYS A 14 12.91 -3.71 -3.67
N CYS A 15 11.90 -2.88 -3.81
CA CYS A 15 10.61 -3.32 -4.31
C CYS A 15 10.73 -3.63 -5.81
N GLU A 16 10.39 -4.85 -6.23
CA GLU A 16 10.41 -5.20 -7.66
C GLU A 16 9.23 -4.62 -8.44
N PHE A 17 8.19 -4.13 -7.76
CA PHE A 17 7.01 -3.53 -8.39
C PHE A 17 7.20 -2.06 -8.74
N CYS A 18 7.90 -1.29 -7.91
CA CYS A 18 8.13 0.15 -8.12
C CYS A 18 9.61 0.55 -8.16
N GLY A 19 10.53 -0.39 -7.92
CA GLY A 19 11.97 -0.14 -7.93
C GLY A 19 12.49 0.64 -6.70
N LYS A 20 11.65 0.95 -5.71
CA LYS A 20 12.05 1.74 -4.53
C LYS A 20 12.98 0.94 -3.61
N GLY A 21 14.10 1.55 -3.21
CA GLY A 21 15.06 0.98 -2.28
C GLY A 21 14.75 1.33 -0.82
N PHE A 22 15.02 0.41 0.09
CA PHE A 22 14.80 0.49 1.52
C PHE A 22 16.06 0.10 2.27
N ARG A 23 16.15 0.49 3.54
CA ARG A 23 17.31 0.15 4.39
C ARG A 23 17.21 -1.24 5.00
N THR A 24 15.99 -1.72 5.21
CA THR A 24 15.73 -3.03 5.83
C THR A 24 14.61 -3.77 5.11
N LEU A 25 14.60 -5.10 5.26
CA LEU A 25 13.56 -5.96 4.73
C LEU A 25 12.19 -5.65 5.34
N GLU A 26 12.15 -5.29 6.62
CA GLU A 26 10.90 -4.94 7.33
C GLU A 26 10.25 -3.69 6.75
N GLN A 27 11.03 -2.65 6.43
CA GLN A 27 10.51 -1.45 5.77
C GLN A 27 9.99 -1.75 4.37
N LEU A 28 10.70 -2.60 3.62
CA LEU A 28 10.24 -3.06 2.32
C LEU A 28 8.96 -3.90 2.43
N MET A 29 8.86 -4.78 3.42
CA MET A 29 7.65 -5.57 3.68
C MET A 29 6.47 -4.69 4.03
N GLN A 30 6.65 -3.70 4.91
CA GLN A 30 5.61 -2.73 5.26
C GLN A 30 5.18 -1.94 4.01
N HIS A 31 6.13 -1.46 3.21
CA HIS A 31 5.82 -0.80 1.96
C HIS A 31 5.03 -1.69 1.01
N PHE A 32 5.48 -2.93 0.79
CA PHE A 32 4.80 -3.88 -0.08
C PHE A 32 3.39 -4.17 0.41
N GLN A 33 3.19 -4.40 1.72
CA GLN A 33 1.86 -4.60 2.30
C GLN A 33 0.92 -3.42 2.12
N ILE A 34 1.44 -2.19 2.24
CA ILE A 34 0.61 -0.97 2.15
C ILE A 34 0.33 -0.57 0.70
N THR A 35 1.21 -0.97 -0.23
CA THR A 35 1.26 -0.39 -1.59
C THR A 35 1.01 -1.41 -2.70
N HIS A 36 1.38 -2.68 -2.50
CA HIS A 36 1.47 -3.68 -3.57
C HIS A 36 0.83 -5.03 -3.24
N ASP A 37 0.47 -5.29 -1.99
CA ASP A 37 -0.19 -6.55 -1.57
C ASP A 37 -1.62 -6.68 -2.10
N ASN A 38 -2.02 -5.87 -3.10
CA ASN A 38 -3.31 -5.89 -3.78
C ASN A 38 -4.52 -5.92 -2.86
N LYS A 39 -4.35 -5.49 -1.61
CA LYS A 39 -5.45 -5.24 -0.70
C LYS A 39 -6.04 -3.91 -1.12
N THR A 40 -6.93 -3.95 -2.10
CA THR A 40 -7.68 -2.77 -2.53
C THR A 40 -8.22 -2.06 -1.31
N TYR A 41 -7.89 -0.78 -1.16
CA TYR A 41 -8.32 0.05 -0.06
C TYR A 41 -9.68 0.65 -0.41
N GLU A 42 -10.70 0.21 0.29
CA GLU A 42 -12.06 0.72 0.14
C GLU A 42 -12.22 2.01 0.95
N CYS A 43 -12.77 3.05 0.32
CA CYS A 43 -13.12 4.26 1.02
C CYS A 43 -14.25 3.98 2.03
N LYS A 44 -14.17 4.56 3.24
CA LYS A 44 -15.23 4.36 4.25
C LYS A 44 -16.46 5.25 4.04
N GLN A 45 -16.37 6.19 3.11
CA GLN A 45 -17.41 7.18 2.82
C GLN A 45 -18.07 6.95 1.44
N CYS A 46 -17.54 6.04 0.62
CA CYS A 46 -18.11 5.62 -0.66
C CYS A 46 -17.55 4.25 -1.09
N ASP A 47 -18.17 3.60 -2.07
CA ASP A 47 -17.76 2.26 -2.53
C ASP A 47 -16.52 2.25 -3.47
N MET A 48 -15.74 3.34 -3.50
CA MET A 48 -14.54 3.40 -4.32
C MET A 48 -13.40 2.58 -3.72
N LYS A 49 -12.76 1.78 -4.57
CA LYS A 49 -11.60 0.95 -4.24
C LYS A 49 -10.35 1.49 -4.90
N PHE A 50 -9.26 1.53 -4.14
CA PHE A 50 -7.98 2.09 -4.58
C PHE A 50 -6.86 1.07 -4.43
N GLU A 51 -5.92 1.07 -5.37
CA GLU A 51 -4.77 0.14 -5.35
C GLU A 51 -3.71 0.52 -4.31
N GLY A 52 -3.91 1.61 -3.56
CA GLY A 52 -2.99 2.03 -2.50
C GLY A 52 -3.63 2.97 -1.49
N MET A 53 -3.11 2.94 -0.25
CA MET A 53 -3.58 3.81 0.83
C MET A 53 -3.37 5.30 0.54
N GLU A 54 -2.29 5.67 -0.15
CA GLU A 54 -2.01 7.07 -0.49
C GLU A 54 -3.08 7.64 -1.43
N ILE A 55 -3.43 6.88 -2.47
CA ILE A 55 -4.46 7.27 -3.44
C ILE A 55 -5.82 7.37 -2.75
N MET A 56 -6.16 6.41 -1.88
CA MET A 56 -7.38 6.49 -1.07
C MET A 56 -7.38 7.71 -0.14
N ARG A 57 -6.26 8.02 0.54
CA ARG A 57 -6.16 9.19 1.42
C ARG A 57 -6.32 10.51 0.66
N ASP A 58 -5.71 10.62 -0.51
CA ASP A 58 -5.85 11.78 -1.39
C ASP A 58 -7.29 11.93 -1.88
N HIS A 59 -7.93 10.81 -2.26
CA HIS A 59 -9.35 10.80 -2.59
C HIS A 59 -10.20 11.30 -1.42
N ILE A 60 -9.97 10.81 -0.19
CA ILE A 60 -10.71 11.26 1.00
C ILE A 60 -10.48 12.76 1.24
N LYS A 61 -9.24 13.23 1.14
CA LYS A 61 -8.90 14.64 1.34
C LYS A 61 -9.51 15.55 0.28
N LYS A 62 -9.72 15.09 -0.95
CA LYS A 62 -10.28 15.91 -2.04
C LYS A 62 -11.81 15.81 -2.13
N ASN A 63 -12.37 14.62 -1.95
CA ASN A 63 -13.78 14.32 -2.23
C ASN A 63 -14.63 14.20 -0.96
N HIS A 64 -14.00 13.96 0.18
CA HIS A 64 -14.64 13.71 1.47
C HIS A 64 -14.14 14.66 2.56
N SER A 65 -13.61 15.82 2.14
CA SER A 65 -13.05 16.84 3.02
C SER A 65 -14.14 17.54 3.83
N TYR A 66 -14.69 16.87 4.84
CA TYR A 66 -15.43 17.56 5.89
C TYR A 66 -14.46 18.43 6.67
N LYS A 67 -14.51 19.74 6.38
CA LYS A 67 -14.01 20.77 7.28
C LYS A 67 -14.81 20.62 8.59
N LYS A 68 -14.12 20.30 9.68
CA LYS A 68 -14.67 20.54 11.01
C LYS A 68 -14.60 22.04 11.30
#